data_AF-A0A3R8WJ26-F1
#
_entry.id   AF-A0A3R8WJ26-F1
#
_cell.length_a   1.000
_cell.length_b   1.000
_cell.length_c   1.000
_cell.angle_alpha   90.00
_cell.angle_beta   90.00
_cell.angle_gamma   90.00
#
_symmetry.space_group_name_H-M   'P 1'
#
loop_
_entity.id
_entity.type
_entity.pdbx_description
1 polymer ?
#
loop_
_entity_poly.entity_id
_entity_poly.type
_entity_poly.pdbx_seq_one_letter_code
_entity_poly.pdbx_strand_id
1 'polypeptide(L)' 'MGYLTVTRREGEMIRLTIDPGVDTEKLLKELLRDGITVHVGAFQGQSQVRISIEAPKQVLILRDELIDA' A
#
# COMPACT_ATOMS: atom_id res chain seq x y z
N MET A 1 -0.61 3.99 12.07
CA MET A 1 -0.75 3.32 10.76
C MET A 1 -1.18 4.36 9.73
N GLY A 2 -0.67 4.25 8.50
CA GLY A 2 -1.14 5.01 7.35
C GLY A 2 -2.24 4.23 6.63
N TYR A 3 -3.20 4.94 6.07
CA TYR A 3 -4.30 4.36 5.31
C TYR A 3 -4.39 5.08 3.96
N LEU A 4 -4.26 4.31 2.87
CA LEU A 4 -4.39 4.83 1.52
C LEU A 4 -5.48 4.07 0.78
N THR A 5 -6.36 4.79 0.09
CA THR A 5 -7.33 4.18 -0.82
C THR A 5 -7.10 4.67 -2.23
N VAL A 6 -6.95 3.73 -3.16
CA VAL A 6 -6.77 4.01 -4.59
C VAL A 6 -7.70 3.15 -5.41
N THR A 7 -8.19 3.68 -6.52
CA THR A 7 -8.97 2.93 -7.50
C THR A 7 -8.02 2.39 -8.56
N ARG A 8 -8.04 1.07 -8.78
CA ARG A 8 -7.17 0.38 -9.74
C ARG A 8 -7.96 -0.38 -10.80
N ARG A 9 -7.37 -0.54 -11.98
CA ARG A 9 -7.85 -1.41 -13.06
C ARG A 9 -6.99 -2.66 -13.19
N GLU A 10 -7.47 -3.62 -13.96
CA GLU A 10 -6.66 -4.76 -14.39
C GLU A 10 -5.34 -4.28 -15.02
N GLY A 11 -4.23 -4.86 -14.57
CA GLY A 11 -2.88 -4.50 -15.02
C GLY A 11 -2.23 -3.33 -14.27
N GLU A 12 -2.97 -2.55 -13.48
CA GLU A 12 -2.37 -1.49 -12.66
C GLU A 12 -1.77 -2.07 -11.37
N MET A 13 -0.56 -1.60 -11.03
CA MET A 13 0.20 -2.11 -9.88
C MET A 13 0.29 -1.08 -8.74
N ILE A 14 0.41 -1.61 -7.52
CA ILE A 14 0.72 -0.84 -6.32
C ILE A 14 2.01 -1.42 -5.74
N ARG A 15 2.99 -0.55 -5.51
CA ARG A 15 4.28 -0.95 -4.95
C ARG A 15 4.39 -0.53 -3.50
N LEU A 16 4.73 -1.51 -2.67
CA LEU A 16 4.96 -1.34 -1.24
C LEU A 16 6.47 -1.44 -1.01
N THR A 17 7.06 -0.37 -0.48
CA THR A 17 8.50 -0.33 -0.17
C THR A 17 8.71 0.21 1.23
N ILE A 18 9.92 0.08 1.74
CA ILE A 18 10.32 0.58 3.05
C ILE A 18 11.15 1.83 2.83
N ASP A 19 10.86 2.89 3.59
CA ASP A 19 11.70 4.09 3.57
C ASP A 19 13.12 3.73 4.08
N PRO A 20 14.18 3.94 3.29
CA PRO A 20 15.54 3.56 3.67
C PRO A 20 16.08 4.35 4.88
N GLY A 21 15.44 5.46 5.27
CA GLY A 21 15.84 6.27 6.43
C GLY A 21 15.28 5.78 7.76
N VAL A 22 14.48 4.70 7.79
CA VAL A 22 13.76 4.27 9.00
C VAL A 22 14.51 3.20 9.79
N ASP A 23 14.25 3.19 11.09
CA ASP A 23 14.71 2.17 12.03
C ASP A 23 14.05 0.82 11.70
N THR A 24 14.81 -0.06 11.05
CA THR A 24 14.34 -1.35 10.55
C THR A 24 13.90 -2.30 11.65
N GLU A 25 14.46 -2.22 12.85
CA GLU A 25 14.04 -3.08 13.96
C GLU A 25 12.66 -2.69 14.48
N LYS A 26 12.37 -1.39 14.57
CA LYS A 26 11.04 -0.92 14.95
C LYS A 26 10.00 -1.28 13.90
N LEU A 27 10.34 -1.08 12.62
CA LEU A 27 9.45 -1.46 11.53
C LEU A 27 9.18 -2.96 11.52
N LEU A 28 10.21 -3.80 11.71
CA LEU A 28 10.02 -5.25 11.76
C LEU A 28 9.08 -5.65 12.89
N LYS A 29 9.19 -5.04 14.08
CA LYS A 29 8.27 -5.29 15.20
C LYS A 29 6.84 -4.88 14.88
N GLU A 30 6.63 -3.74 14.21
CA GLU A 30 5.30 -3.30 13.78
C GLU A 30 4.72 -4.23 12.71
N LEU A 31 5.52 -4.66 11.73
CA LEU A 31 5.09 -5.62 10.71
C LEU A 31 4.79 -7.01 11.28
N LEU A 32 5.54 -7.47 12.27
CA LEU A 32 5.28 -8.75 12.95
C LEU A 32 4.01 -8.71 13.80
N ARG A 33 3.66 -7.53 14.34
CA ARG A 33 2.50 -7.35 15.21
C ARG A 33 1.21 -7.09 14.42
N ASP A 34 1.25 -6.11 13.53
CA ASP A 34 0.06 -5.55 12.87
C ASP A 34 0.02 -5.91 11.37
N GLY A 35 1.17 -6.19 10.76
CA GLY A 35 1.27 -6.57 9.35
C GLY A 35 0.91 -5.44 8.39
N ILE A 36 0.57 -5.84 7.15
CA ILE A 36 0.03 -4.96 6.12
C ILE A 36 -1.32 -5.54 5.72
N THR A 37 -2.38 -4.74 5.81
CA THR A 37 -3.73 -5.19 5.47
C THR A 37 -4.16 -4.55 4.15
N VAL A 38 -4.59 -5.40 3.22
CA VAL A 38 -5.14 -4.96 1.92
C VAL A 38 -6.62 -5.27 1.91
N HIS A 39 -7.45 -4.23 1.83
CA HIS A 39 -8.89 -4.35 1.67
C HIS A 39 -9.26 -4.15 0.20
N VAL A 40 -9.84 -5.18 -0.39
CA VAL A 40 -10.50 -5.08 -1.69
C VAL A 40 -11.91 -4.56 -1.45
N GLY A 41 -12.12 -3.29 -1.79
CA GLY A 41 -13.42 -2.62 -1.71
C GLY A 41 -14.31 -2.91 -2.91
N ALA A 42 -15.34 -2.09 -3.07
CA ALA A 42 -16.32 -2.27 -4.14
C ALA A 42 -15.71 -2.07 -5.53
N PHE A 43 -16.26 -2.81 -6.48
CA PHE A 43 -16.07 -2.59 -7.91
C PHE A 43 -16.85 -1.33 -8.32
N GLN A 44 -16.18 -0.39 -8.98
CA GLN A 44 -16.78 0.80 -9.58
C GLN A 44 -16.90 0.59 -11.09
N GLY A 45 -18.11 0.40 -11.59
CA GLY A 45 -18.34 0.08 -13.00
C GLY A 45 -17.85 -1.32 -13.37
N GLN A 46 -17.36 -1.50 -14.60
CA GLN A 46 -17.00 -2.83 -15.12
C GLN A 46 -15.56 -3.25 -14.87
N SER A 47 -14.64 -2.31 -14.64
CA SER A 47 -13.19 -2.58 -14.68
C SER A 47 -12.37 -1.91 -13.58
N GLN A 48 -13.01 -1.19 -12.65
CA GLN A 48 -12.31 -0.49 -11.58
C GLN A 48 -12.60 -1.13 -10.24
N VAL A 49 -11.57 -1.30 -9.42
CA VAL A 49 -11.63 -1.86 -8.07
C VAL A 49 -11.06 -0.85 -7.11
N ARG A 50 -11.80 -0.55 -6.04
CA ARG A 50 -11.27 0.27 -4.95
C ARG A 50 -10.40 -0.61 -4.05
N ILE A 51 -9.12 -0.31 -3.94
CA ILE A 51 -8.19 -1.02 -3.05
C ILE A 51 -7.77 -0.06 -1.95
N SER A 52 -7.97 -0.47 -0.70
CA SER A 52 -7.45 0.24 0.46
C SER A 52 -6.32 -0.55 1.09
N ILE A 53 -5.28 0.14 1.51
CA ILE A 53 -4.10 -0.44 2.12
C ILE A 53 -3.87 0.26 3.46
N GLU A 54 -3.75 -0.55 4.50
CA GLU A 54 -3.35 -0.13 5.83
C GLU A 54 -1.97 -0.70 6.13
N ALA A 55 -1.02 0.17 6.44
CA ALA A 55 0.36 -0.21 6.69
C ALA A 55 0.99 0.68 7.77
N PRO A 56 2.10 0.25 8.41
CA PRO A 56 2.93 1.12 9.25
C PRO A 56 3.38 2.38 8.49
N LYS A 57 3.62 3.49 9.22
CA LYS A 57 3.94 4.79 8.59
C LYS A 57 5.28 4.80 7.85
N GLN A 58 6.14 3.83 8.14
CA GLN A 58 7.45 3.62 7.56
C GLN A 58 7.37 2.83 6.23
N VAL A 59 6.19 2.29 5.90
CA VAL A 59 5.92 1.66 4.60
C VAL A 59 5.46 2.73 3.63
N LEU A 60 6.22 2.86 2.54
CA LEU A 60 5.92 3.74 1.43
C LEU A 60 4.99 3.00 0.45
N ILE A 61 3.81 3.57 0.20
CA ILE A 61 2.80 3.02 -0.71
C ILE A 61 2.81 3.89 -1.98
N LEU A 62 3.34 3.36 -3.06
CA LEU A 62 3.43 4.04 -4.35
C LEU A 62 2.50 3.40 -5.37
N ARG A 63 1.93 4.24 -6.21
CA ARG A 63 1.29 3.79 -7.45
C ARG A 63 2.40 3.59 -8.47
N ASP A 64 2.39 2.46 -9.18
CA ASP A 64 3.50 2.06 -10.05
C ASP A 64 3.80 3.12 -11.12
N GLU A 65 2.77 3.84 -11.59
CA GLU A 65 2.92 4.94 -12.55
C GLU A 65 3.76 6.14 -12.04
N LEU A 66 4.08 6.21 -10.74
CA LEU A 66 4.83 7.32 -10.13
C LEU A 66 6.31 7.03 -9.91
N ILE A 67 6.77 5.80 -10.18
CA ILE A 67 8.15 5.39 -9.86
C ILE A 67 9.14 5.95 -10.88
N ASP A 68 8.69 6.20 -12.11
CA ASP A 68 9.51 6.69 -13.23
C ASP A 68 9.21 8.15 -13.64
N ALA A 69 8.51 8.92 -12.78
CA ALA A 69 8.07 10.29 -13.06
C ALA A 69 9.02 11.36 -12.50
#